data_AF-A0A7C7E2Y5-F1
#
_entry.id   AF-A0A7C7E2Y5-F1
#
_cell.length_a   1.000
_cell.length_b   1.000
_cell.length_c   1.000
_cell.angle_alpha   90.00
_cell.angle_beta   90.00
_cell.angle_gamma   90.00
#
_symmetry.space_group_name_H-M   'P 1'
#
loop_
_entity.id
_entity.type
_entity.pdbx_description
1 polymer ?
#
loop_
_entity_poly.entity_id
_entity_poly.type
_entity_poly.pdbx_seq_one_letter_code
_entity_poly.pdbx_strand_id
1 'polypeptide(L)'
;MLLVPTKEANAEGLRATKQVINMLKDQSMTSSAELETEKEIIKKETKLILNRVYELGKGDWAQGAVRAFEGGVLDVPFAPSQFNAGKILPARDDNGGVRFLNFGSLPFNQEIKEFHQEKLAERARDEGRDVSFQMVVDDIYAIGQGMLVGRPN
;
A
#
# COMPACT_ATOMS: atom_id res chain seq x y z
N MET A 1 -2.40 -12.63 -25.64
CA MET A 1 -0.94 -12.83 -25.38
C MET A 1 -0.54 -11.77 -24.36
N LEU A 2 -0.40 -12.13 -23.09
CA LEU A 2 -0.05 -11.19 -22.01
C LEU A 2 1.48 -11.28 -21.78
N LEU A 3 2.24 -10.52 -22.55
CA LEU A 3 3.70 -10.40 -22.44
C LEU A 3 4.11 -8.96 -22.72
N VAL A 4 5.43 -8.71 -22.69
CA VAL A 4 6.09 -7.45 -23.03
C VAL A 4 5.38 -6.79 -24.23
N PRO A 5 4.94 -5.54 -24.11
CA PRO A 5 4.14 -4.90 -25.14
C PRO A 5 4.94 -4.78 -26.44
N THR A 6 4.25 -4.89 -27.59
CA THR A 6 4.87 -4.50 -28.86
C THR A 6 5.19 -3.00 -28.85
N LYS A 7 6.05 -2.54 -29.76
CA LYS A 7 6.36 -1.11 -29.88
C LYS A 7 5.10 -0.28 -30.17
N GLU A 8 4.13 -0.84 -30.91
CA GLU A 8 2.86 -0.19 -31.22
C GLU A 8 1.99 -0.03 -29.97
N ALA A 9 1.80 -1.11 -29.20
CA ALA A 9 1.02 -1.07 -27.96
C ALA A 9 1.65 -0.16 -26.91
N ASN A 10 2.98 -0.17 -26.78
CA ASN A 10 3.69 0.75 -25.87
C ASN A 10 3.54 2.21 -26.34
N ALA A 11 3.66 2.49 -27.64
CA ALA A 11 3.45 3.83 -28.19
C ALA A 11 2.00 4.31 -28.03
N GLU A 12 1.02 3.42 -28.07
CA GLU A 12 -0.38 3.74 -27.74
C GLU A 12 -0.53 4.15 -26.27
N GLY A 13 0.01 3.38 -25.33
CA GLY A 13 0.01 3.72 -23.90
C GLY A 13 0.69 5.07 -23.60
N LEU A 14 1.82 5.35 -24.25
CA LEU A 14 2.52 6.63 -24.12
C LEU A 14 1.69 7.81 -24.68
N ARG A 15 1.02 7.63 -25.82
CA ARG A 15 0.16 8.67 -26.41
C ARG A 15 -1.06 8.95 -25.52
N ALA A 16 -1.72 7.90 -25.02
CA ALA A 16 -2.83 8.03 -24.10
C ALA A 16 -2.40 8.77 -22.81
N THR A 17 -1.27 8.37 -22.21
CA THR A 17 -0.70 9.02 -21.02
C THR A 17 -0.40 10.50 -21.27
N LYS A 18 0.27 10.81 -22.38
CA LYS A 18 0.60 12.20 -22.74
C LYS A 18 -0.65 13.04 -22.99
N GLN A 19 -1.68 12.47 -23.61
CA GLN A 19 -2.95 13.16 -23.84
C GLN A 19 -3.60 13.56 -22.51
N VAL A 20 -3.70 12.64 -21.54
CA VAL A 20 -4.28 12.94 -20.22
C VAL A 20 -3.48 14.02 -19.48
N ILE A 21 -2.14 13.92 -19.47
CA ILE A 21 -1.28 14.95 -18.86
C ILE A 21 -1.53 16.32 -19.49
N ASN A 22 -1.59 16.40 -20.82
CA ASN A 22 -1.82 17.66 -21.52
C ASN A 22 -3.21 18.24 -21.25
N MET A 23 -4.23 17.39 -21.14
CA MET A 23 -5.61 17.80 -20.85
C MET A 23 -5.77 18.34 -19.42
N LEU A 24 -4.99 17.84 -18.46
CA LEU A 24 -5.10 18.20 -17.04
C LEU A 24 -3.96 19.09 -16.54
N LYS A 25 -3.10 19.61 -17.44
CA LYS A 25 -1.86 20.33 -17.10
C LYS A 25 -2.07 21.57 -16.21
N ASP A 26 -3.23 22.20 -16.32
CA ASP A 26 -3.59 23.43 -15.60
C ASP A 26 -4.38 23.13 -14.31
N GLN A 27 -4.60 21.85 -14.00
CA GLN A 27 -5.33 21.40 -12.80
C GLN A 27 -4.34 20.89 -11.76
N SER A 28 -4.63 21.19 -10.50
CA SER A 28 -3.90 20.63 -9.35
C SER A 28 -4.90 20.12 -8.32
N MET A 29 -4.50 19.10 -7.56
CA MET A 29 -5.33 18.63 -6.45
C MET A 29 -5.40 19.74 -5.40
N THR A 30 -6.62 20.14 -5.04
CA THR A 30 -6.83 21.14 -3.98
C THR A 30 -6.62 20.48 -2.62
N SER A 31 -6.02 21.21 -1.67
CA SER A 31 -5.88 20.71 -0.31
C SER A 31 -7.25 20.53 0.34
N SER A 32 -7.44 19.42 1.04
CA SER A 32 -8.63 19.08 1.81
C SER A 32 -8.23 18.49 3.16
N ALA A 33 -9.16 18.44 4.11
CA ALA A 33 -8.89 17.86 5.43
C ALA A 33 -8.54 16.37 5.32
N GLU A 34 -9.18 15.65 4.40
CA GLU A 34 -8.91 14.24 4.10
C GLU A 34 -7.50 14.06 3.54
N LEU A 35 -7.09 14.91 2.58
CA LEU A 35 -5.75 14.87 2.01
C LEU A 35 -4.67 15.13 3.08
N GLU A 36 -4.87 16.13 3.93
CA GLU A 36 -3.90 16.43 4.99
C GLU A 36 -3.84 15.33 6.05
N THR A 37 -4.98 14.73 6.40
CA THR A 37 -5.04 13.59 7.32
C THR A 37 -4.26 12.40 6.78
N GLU A 38 -4.51 12.00 5.53
CA GLU A 38 -3.82 10.87 4.90
C GLU A 38 -2.31 11.14 4.77
N LYS A 39 -1.91 12.38 4.41
CA LYS A 39 -0.50 12.79 4.36
C LYS A 39 0.18 12.65 5.72
N GLU A 40 -0.47 13.05 6.80
CA GLU A 40 0.11 12.96 8.14
C GLU A 40 0.22 11.51 8.62
N ILE A 41 -0.75 10.65 8.32
CA ILE A 41 -0.65 9.21 8.59
C ILE A 41 0.55 8.59 7.86
N ILE A 42 0.67 8.83 6.55
CA ILE A 42 1.78 8.30 5.74
C ILE A 42 3.13 8.77 6.27
N LYS A 43 3.26 10.06 6.64
CA LYS A 43 4.49 10.60 7.24
C LYS A 43 4.81 9.94 8.58
N LYS A 44 3.82 9.75 9.46
CA LYS A 44 4.01 9.10 10.76
C LYS A 44 4.48 7.66 10.60
N GLU A 45 3.82 6.88 9.74
CA GLU A 45 4.19 5.49 9.42
C GLU A 45 5.63 5.41 8.89
N THR A 46 5.92 6.21 7.88
CA THR A 46 7.25 6.26 7.25
C THR A 46 8.32 6.62 8.26
N LYS A 47 8.05 7.63 9.11
CA LYS A 47 8.99 8.07 10.15
C LYS A 47 9.26 6.98 11.18
N LEU A 48 8.24 6.24 11.61
CA LEU A 48 8.42 5.13 12.57
C LEU A 48 9.31 4.03 11.99
N ILE A 49 9.10 3.66 10.72
CA ILE A 49 9.93 2.69 10.02
C ILE A 49 11.37 3.20 9.89
N LEU A 50 11.56 4.41 9.36
CA LEU A 50 12.90 4.97 9.13
C LEU A 50 13.68 5.20 10.43
N ASN A 51 13.02 5.69 11.48
CA ASN A 51 13.65 5.83 12.80
C ASN A 51 14.14 4.46 13.30
N ARG A 52 13.31 3.42 13.18
CA ARG A 52 13.69 2.09 13.63
C ARG A 52 14.84 1.50 12.80
N VAL A 53 14.85 1.72 11.49
CA VAL A 53 15.96 1.34 10.61
C VAL A 53 17.25 2.03 11.05
N TYR A 54 17.21 3.34 11.31
CA TYR A 54 18.37 4.13 11.74
C TYR A 54 18.92 3.67 13.10
N GLU A 55 18.03 3.40 14.06
CA GLU A 55 18.37 2.84 15.37
C GLU A 55 19.06 1.47 15.26
N LEU A 56 18.48 0.55 14.49
CA LEU A 56 19.05 -0.78 14.25
C LEU A 56 20.43 -0.68 13.61
N GLY A 57 20.63 0.31 12.73
CA GLY A 57 21.89 0.64 12.09
C GLY A 57 22.90 1.35 12.98
N LYS A 58 22.50 1.79 14.20
CA LYS A 58 23.31 2.66 15.07
C LYS A 58 23.83 3.91 14.34
N GLY A 59 22.97 4.48 13.49
CA GLY A 59 23.30 5.65 12.67
C GLY A 59 23.72 5.36 11.23
N ASP A 60 23.88 4.08 10.84
CA ASP A 60 24.19 3.67 9.48
C ASP A 60 22.94 3.10 8.77
N TRP A 61 22.52 3.76 7.68
CA TRP A 61 21.33 3.36 6.92
C TRP A 61 21.46 2.00 6.21
N ALA A 62 22.64 1.67 5.68
CA ALA A 62 22.84 0.43 4.94
C ALA A 62 22.82 -0.77 5.90
N GLN A 63 23.56 -0.68 7.01
CA GLN A 63 23.53 -1.68 8.07
C GLN A 63 22.14 -1.77 8.72
N GLY A 64 21.49 -0.62 8.91
CA GLY A 64 20.13 -0.54 9.40
C GLY A 64 19.13 -1.27 8.50
N ALA A 65 19.22 -1.10 7.19
CA ALA A 65 18.34 -1.75 6.23
C ALA A 65 18.48 -3.28 6.27
N VAL A 66 19.71 -3.81 6.29
CA VAL A 66 19.96 -5.26 6.41
C VAL A 66 19.30 -5.82 7.66
N ARG A 67 19.58 -5.22 8.82
CA ARG A 67 19.02 -5.66 10.11
C ARG A 67 17.50 -5.47 10.19
N ALA A 68 16.97 -4.45 9.52
CA ALA A 68 15.54 -4.20 9.48
C ALA A 68 14.79 -5.25 8.67
N PHE A 69 15.35 -5.75 7.57
CA PHE A 69 14.79 -6.91 6.85
C PHE A 69 14.87 -8.18 7.72
N GLU A 70 16.02 -8.45 8.35
CA GLU A 70 16.18 -9.58 9.28
C GLU A 70 15.15 -9.56 10.42
N GLY A 71 14.84 -8.37 10.95
CA GLY A 71 13.85 -8.17 12.01
C GLY A 71 12.39 -8.00 11.54
N GLY A 72 12.13 -7.91 10.24
CA GLY A 72 10.81 -7.61 9.66
C GLY A 72 10.31 -6.17 9.88
N VAL A 73 11.19 -5.24 10.26
CA VAL A 73 10.89 -3.80 10.33
C VAL A 73 10.74 -3.22 8.92
N LEU A 74 11.52 -3.75 7.97
CA LEU A 74 11.25 -3.64 6.55
C LEU A 74 10.71 -4.98 6.07
N ASP A 75 9.50 -4.95 5.51
CA ASP A 75 8.83 -6.10 4.95
C ASP A 75 8.09 -5.64 3.69
N VAL A 76 8.12 -6.45 2.64
CA VAL A 76 7.54 -6.13 1.33
C VAL A 76 6.53 -7.22 0.99
N PRO A 77 5.24 -6.87 0.78
CA PRO A 77 4.22 -7.88 0.49
C PRO A 77 4.57 -8.69 -0.77
N PHE A 78 4.40 -10.01 -0.70
CA PHE A 78 4.58 -10.93 -1.83
C PHE A 78 5.99 -10.95 -2.45
N ALA A 79 7.00 -10.41 -1.77
CA ALA A 79 8.36 -10.46 -2.25
C ALA A 79 8.90 -11.91 -2.25
N PRO A 80 9.60 -12.36 -3.32
CA PRO A 80 10.11 -13.73 -3.41
C PRO A 80 11.42 -13.94 -2.63
N SER A 81 11.99 -12.89 -2.05
CA SER A 81 13.26 -12.96 -1.32
C SER A 81 13.09 -13.75 -0.02
N GLN A 82 13.96 -14.73 0.22
CA GLN A 82 14.03 -15.48 1.48
C GLN A 82 14.39 -14.60 2.70
N PHE A 83 14.98 -13.42 2.46
CA PHE A 83 15.33 -12.46 3.52
C PHE A 83 14.17 -11.55 3.88
N ASN A 84 13.07 -11.60 3.13
CA ASN A 84 11.86 -10.85 3.44
C ASN A 84 11.00 -11.66 4.42
N ALA A 85 10.56 -11.04 5.52
CA ALA A 85 9.77 -11.74 6.53
C ALA A 85 8.42 -12.23 6.00
N GLY A 86 7.79 -11.48 5.09
CA GLY A 86 6.54 -11.85 4.44
C GLY A 86 5.35 -11.92 5.39
N LYS A 87 5.40 -11.18 6.50
CA LYS A 87 4.39 -11.19 7.57
C LYS A 87 3.38 -10.07 7.41
N ILE A 88 3.74 -8.98 6.74
CA ILE A 88 2.78 -7.91 6.46
C ILE A 88 1.81 -8.34 5.37
N LEU A 89 0.53 -8.01 5.55
CA LEU A 89 -0.51 -8.28 4.57
C LEU A 89 -1.28 -6.99 4.30
N PRO A 90 -1.31 -6.50 3.05
CA PRO A 90 -2.11 -5.35 2.68
C PRO A 90 -3.53 -5.77 2.26
N ALA A 91 -4.53 -4.95 2.59
CA ALA A 91 -5.89 -5.04 2.04
C ALA A 91 -6.42 -3.62 1.79
N ARG A 92 -7.39 -3.46 0.90
CA ARG A 92 -8.03 -2.16 0.69
C ARG A 92 -9.08 -1.86 1.77
N ASP A 93 -9.17 -0.60 2.18
CA ASP A 93 -10.33 -0.09 2.92
C ASP A 93 -11.54 0.11 1.99
N ASP A 94 -12.64 0.60 2.55
CA ASP A 94 -13.90 0.75 1.80
C ASP A 94 -13.79 1.73 0.62
N ASN A 95 -12.91 2.74 0.75
CA ASN A 95 -12.65 3.74 -0.28
C ASN A 95 -11.54 3.32 -1.26
N GLY A 96 -10.98 2.11 -1.11
CA GLY A 96 -9.94 1.57 -1.98
C GLY A 96 -8.51 1.95 -1.59
N GLY A 97 -8.32 2.68 -0.49
CA GLY A 97 -7.00 2.98 0.08
C GLY A 97 -6.34 1.72 0.63
N VAL A 98 -5.05 1.52 0.37
CA VAL A 98 -4.34 0.33 0.86
C VAL A 98 -4.00 0.50 2.34
N ARG A 99 -4.37 -0.49 3.15
CA ARG A 99 -4.19 -0.57 4.60
C ARG A 99 -3.46 -1.84 5.00
N PHE A 100 -2.94 -1.86 6.22
CA PHE A 100 -2.31 -3.05 6.79
C PHE A 100 -3.35 -3.93 7.50
N LEU A 101 -3.65 -5.08 6.91
CA LEU A 101 -4.44 -6.15 7.54
C LEU A 101 -3.61 -6.86 8.62
N ASN A 102 -2.35 -7.16 8.32
CA ASN A 102 -1.38 -7.68 9.27
C ASN A 102 -0.15 -6.77 9.28
N PHE A 103 0.26 -6.34 10.48
CA PHE A 103 1.38 -5.43 10.67
C PHE A 103 2.72 -6.14 10.79
N GLY A 104 2.75 -7.47 10.98
CA GLY A 104 4.00 -8.20 11.21
C GLY A 104 4.86 -7.56 12.30
N SER A 105 6.11 -7.22 11.96
CA SER A 105 7.06 -6.56 12.86
C SER A 105 7.21 -5.05 12.59
N LEU A 106 6.26 -4.43 11.85
CA LEU A 106 6.31 -2.99 11.61
C LEU A 106 6.28 -2.23 12.95
N PRO A 107 7.14 -1.19 13.12
CA PRO A 107 7.30 -0.47 14.38
C PRO A 107 6.19 0.56 14.63
N PHE A 108 4.96 0.24 14.27
CA PHE A 108 3.82 1.14 14.44
C PHE A 108 3.35 1.19 15.89
N ASN A 109 3.03 2.40 16.34
CA ASN A 109 2.36 2.63 17.61
C ASN A 109 0.89 2.20 17.52
N GLN A 110 0.21 2.20 18.67
CA GLN A 110 -1.17 1.75 18.76
C GLN A 110 -2.13 2.64 17.95
N GLU A 111 -1.93 3.96 17.97
CA GLU A 111 -2.71 4.95 17.21
C GLU A 111 -2.76 4.62 15.71
N ILE A 112 -1.61 4.33 15.09
CA ILE A 112 -1.53 3.97 13.67
C ILE A 112 -2.21 2.62 13.40
N LYS A 113 -2.00 1.63 14.28
CA LYS A 113 -2.64 0.31 14.12
C LYS A 113 -4.17 0.42 14.18
N GLU A 114 -4.69 1.21 15.11
CA GLU A 114 -6.13 1.47 15.25
C GLU A 114 -6.71 2.15 14.02
N PHE A 115 -6.01 3.13 13.44
CA PHE A 115 -6.43 3.78 12.19
C PHE A 115 -6.66 2.77 11.04
N HIS A 116 -5.69 1.86 10.80
CA HIS A 116 -5.83 0.82 9.77
C HIS A 116 -6.96 -0.16 10.09
N GLN A 117 -7.06 -0.59 11.34
CA GLN A 117 -8.10 -1.50 11.79
C GLN A 117 -9.50 -0.90 11.64
N GLU A 118 -9.67 0.38 11.97
CA GLU A 118 -10.94 1.09 11.82
C GLU A 118 -11.34 1.20 10.34
N LYS A 119 -10.41 1.58 9.46
CA LYS A 119 -10.65 1.67 8.01
C LYS A 119 -11.03 0.33 7.37
N LEU A 120 -10.43 -0.76 7.82
CA LEU A 120 -10.82 -2.11 7.39
C LEU A 120 -12.15 -2.56 8.01
N ALA A 121 -12.44 -2.16 9.25
CA ALA A 121 -13.70 -2.46 9.91
C ALA A 121 -14.89 -1.71 9.26
N GLU A 122 -14.68 -0.50 8.73
CA GLU A 122 -15.67 0.20 7.88
C GLU A 122 -16.07 -0.68 6.69
N ARG A 123 -15.08 -1.15 5.91
CA ARG A 123 -15.32 -2.05 4.77
C ARG A 123 -16.05 -3.33 5.18
N ALA A 124 -15.62 -3.96 6.27
CA ALA A 124 -16.25 -5.19 6.76
C ALA A 124 -17.73 -5.01 7.11
N ARG A 125 -18.09 -3.88 7.73
CA ARG A 125 -19.48 -3.53 8.01
C ARG A 125 -20.28 -3.34 6.72
N ASP A 126 -19.72 -2.63 5.75
CA ASP A 126 -20.39 -2.33 4.48
C ASP A 126 -20.56 -3.57 3.60
N GLU A 127 -19.59 -4.48 3.63
CA GLU A 127 -19.63 -5.75 2.88
C GLU A 127 -20.36 -6.88 3.63
N GLY A 128 -20.76 -6.68 4.89
CA GLY A 128 -21.44 -7.69 5.70
C GLY A 128 -20.61 -8.95 5.96
N ARG A 129 -19.28 -8.83 6.04
CA ARG A 129 -18.35 -9.94 6.29
C ARG A 129 -17.17 -9.50 7.16
N ASP A 130 -16.53 -10.45 7.84
CA ASP A 130 -15.38 -10.15 8.70
C ASP A 130 -14.14 -9.72 7.89
N VAL A 131 -13.33 -8.84 8.50
CA VAL A 131 -11.98 -8.51 8.01
C VAL A 131 -11.14 -9.78 7.97
N SER A 132 -10.68 -10.18 6.78
CA SER A 132 -10.04 -11.48 6.61
C SER A 132 -9.02 -11.49 5.46
N PHE A 133 -8.19 -12.54 5.43
CA PHE A 133 -7.26 -12.77 4.32
C PHE A 133 -7.96 -12.89 2.96
N GLN A 134 -9.23 -13.29 2.94
CA GLN A 134 -10.01 -13.36 1.69
C GLN A 134 -10.12 -11.98 1.02
N MET A 135 -10.21 -10.88 1.79
CA MET A 135 -10.21 -9.52 1.21
C MET A 135 -8.92 -9.24 0.42
N VAL A 136 -7.77 -9.74 0.88
CA VAL A 136 -6.48 -9.60 0.17
C VAL A 136 -6.54 -10.33 -1.17
N VAL A 137 -7.06 -11.56 -1.17
CA VAL A 137 -7.20 -12.37 -2.38
C VAL A 137 -8.13 -11.68 -3.37
N ASP A 138 -9.28 -11.20 -2.91
CA ASP A 138 -10.26 -10.52 -3.74
C ASP A 138 -9.68 -9.24 -4.37
N ASP A 139 -8.94 -8.44 -3.59
CA ASP A 139 -8.32 -7.21 -4.06
C ASP A 139 -7.22 -7.45 -5.11
N ILE A 140 -6.51 -8.60 -5.05
CA ILE A 140 -5.53 -9.01 -6.07
C ILE A 140 -6.24 -9.27 -7.41
N TYR A 141 -7.41 -9.89 -7.40
CA TYR A 141 -8.16 -10.22 -8.62
C TYR A 141 -9.02 -9.07 -9.15
N ALA A 142 -9.44 -8.13 -8.29
CA ALA A 142 -10.40 -7.08 -8.61
C ALA A 142 -10.04 -6.28 -9.87
N ILE A 143 -8.77 -5.89 -10.03
CA ILE A 143 -8.32 -5.07 -11.19
C ILE A 143 -8.52 -5.83 -12.51
N GLY A 144 -8.21 -7.13 -12.52
CA GLY A 144 -8.43 -7.98 -13.70
C GLY A 144 -9.91 -8.19 -14.03
N GLN A 145 -10.79 -7.97 -13.04
CA GLN A 145 -12.24 -8.00 -13.17
C GLN A 145 -12.85 -6.61 -13.43
N GLY A 146 -12.03 -5.57 -13.57
CA GLY A 146 -12.48 -4.20 -13.86
C GLY A 146 -12.92 -3.39 -12.64
N MET A 147 -12.60 -3.84 -11.42
CA MET A 147 -12.97 -3.17 -10.17
C MET A 147 -11.72 -2.78 -9.36
N LEU A 148 -11.80 -1.70 -8.56
CA LEU A 148 -10.69 -1.31 -7.67
C LEU A 148 -10.64 -2.14 -6.40
N VAL A 149 -11.81 -2.39 -5.79
CA VAL A 149 -11.97 -3.11 -4.51
C VAL A 149 -12.66 -4.45 -4.79
N GLY A 150 -12.12 -5.53 -4.23
CA GLY A 150 -12.67 -6.89 -4.35
C GLY A 150 -13.88 -7.09 -3.46
N ARG A 151 -15.01 -6.48 -3.83
CA ARG A 151 -16.27 -6.62 -3.09
C ARG A 151 -16.92 -7.98 -3.35
N PRO A 152 -17.60 -8.58 -2.36
CA PRO A 152 -18.38 -9.79 -2.57
C PRO A 152 -19.54 -9.52 -3.54
N ASN A 153 -19.85 -10.49 -4.41
CA ASN A 153 -21.01 -10.45 -5.31
C ASN A 153 -22.29 -10.90 -4.58
#